data_AF-A0AA39VDC3-F1
#
_entry.id   AF-A0AA39VDC3-F1
#
_cell.length_a   1.000
_cell.length_b   1.000
_cell.length_c   1.000
_cell.angle_alpha   90.00
_cell.angle_beta   90.00
_cell.angle_gamma   90.00
#
_symmetry.space_group_name_H-M   'P 1'
#
loop_
_entity.id
_entity.type
_entity.pdbx_description
1 polymer ?
#
loop_
_entity_poly.entity_id
_entity_poly.type
_entity_poly.pdbx_seq_one_letter_code
_entity_poly.pdbx_strand_id
1 'polypeptide(L)'
;MSHVIMWAVSGGFGGGQFRIELFDLVTNWANEHLGGDIPLMNLVGQDITDAFLAYHPGTAWKYLDRFFTGYHLEDFHVTEVSRDYRRLANEFAKQGLFEKKQHVTS
;
A
#
# COMPACT_ATOMS: atom_id res chain seq x y z
N MET A 1 20.85 0.43 11.77
CA MET A 1 19.76 -0.54 11.53
C MET A 1 18.88 0.07 10.46
N SER A 2 18.68 -0.63 9.35
CA SER A 2 17.96 -0.14 8.17
C SER A 2 16.45 -0.24 8.41
N HIS A 3 15.77 0.91 8.44
CA HIS A 3 14.34 1.06 8.74
C HIS A 3 13.50 0.95 7.46
N VAL A 4 13.45 -0.24 6.86
CA VAL A 4 12.75 -0.45 5.59
C VAL A 4 11.33 -0.92 5.83
N ILE A 5 10.36 -0.30 5.16
CA ILE A 5 8.97 -0.76 5.11
C ILE A 5 8.73 -1.40 3.74
N MET A 6 7.97 -2.48 3.72
CA MET A 6 7.84 -3.33 2.55
C MET A 6 6.44 -3.24 1.95
N TRP A 7 6.37 -3.22 0.63
CA TRP A 7 5.12 -2.99 -0.09
C TRP A 7 5.00 -3.86 -1.33
N ALA A 8 3.84 -4.47 -1.52
CA ALA A 8 3.48 -5.11 -2.78
C ALA A 8 2.98 -4.05 -3.74
N VAL A 9 3.84 -3.66 -4.68
CA VAL A 9 3.40 -2.86 -5.80
C VAL A 9 2.73 -3.82 -6.78
N SER A 10 1.48 -3.52 -7.12
CA SER A 10 0.78 -4.22 -8.18
C SER A 10 1.51 -3.98 -9.50
N GLY A 11 2.45 -4.85 -9.85
CA GLY A 11 2.88 -4.99 -11.24
C GLY A 11 1.65 -5.34 -12.06
N GLY A 12 1.25 -4.44 -12.96
CA GLY A 12 0.29 -4.62 -14.05
C GLY A 12 -0.96 -5.46 -13.75
N PHE A 13 -2.14 -4.84 -13.79
CA PHE A 13 -3.43 -5.54 -13.88
C PHE A 13 -3.44 -6.50 -15.09
N GLY A 14 -3.03 -7.75 -14.89
CA GLY A 14 -2.86 -8.72 -15.97
C GLY A 14 -2.00 -9.92 -15.57
N GLY A 15 -2.39 -10.65 -14.52
CA GLY A 15 -1.97 -12.03 -14.26
C GLY A 15 -0.47 -12.35 -14.31
N GLY A 16 0.24 -12.20 -13.19
CA GLY A 16 1.53 -12.86 -13.01
C GLY A 16 2.48 -12.10 -12.08
N GLN A 17 2.65 -12.62 -10.86
CA GLN A 17 3.62 -12.20 -9.83
C GLN A 17 3.42 -10.78 -9.27
N PHE A 18 2.95 -10.70 -8.02
CA PHE A 18 3.10 -9.47 -7.22
C PHE A 18 4.59 -9.23 -7.01
N ARG A 19 5.09 -8.04 -7.38
CA ARG A 19 6.45 -7.63 -7.03
C ARG A 19 6.38 -6.82 -5.76
N ILE A 20 7.25 -7.15 -4.83
CA ILE A 20 7.43 -6.35 -3.63
C ILE A 20 8.55 -5.35 -3.88
N GLU A 21 8.25 -4.09 -3.68
CA GLU A 21 9.21 -2.99 -3.68
C GLU A 21 9.52 -2.58 -2.25
N LEU A 22 10.79 -2.25 -2.01
CA LEU A 22 11.26 -1.79 -0.70
C LEU A 22 11.26 -0.26 -0.66
N PHE A 23 10.62 0.31 0.37
CA PHE A 23 10.53 1.76 0.59
C PHE A 23 11.15 2.16 1.94
N ASP A 24 11.92 3.24 1.95
CA ASP A 24 12.40 3.84 3.20
C ASP A 24 11.43 4.94 3.64
N LEU A 25 10.41 4.51 4.38
CA LEU A 25 9.35 5.37 4.90
C LEU A 25 9.68 5.94 6.28
N VAL A 26 10.53 5.27 7.06
CA VAL A 26 10.78 5.70 8.45
C VAL A 26 11.76 6.86 8.52
N THR A 27 12.79 6.87 7.66
CA THR A 27 13.85 7.88 7.75
C THR A 27 13.35 9.26 7.35
N ASN A 28 12.48 9.33 6.33
CA ASN A 28 12.05 10.60 5.75
C ASN A 28 10.53 10.85 5.85
N TRP A 29 9.68 9.82 5.79
CA TRP A 29 8.23 10.03 5.74
C TRP A 29 7.57 10.13 7.12
N ALA A 30 8.20 9.62 8.18
CA ALA A 30 7.64 9.65 9.53
C ALA A 30 7.25 11.07 10.02
N ASN A 31 7.97 12.10 9.59
CA ASN A 31 7.68 13.50 9.94
C ASN A 31 6.60 14.15 9.06
N GLU A 32 6.26 13.55 7.91
CA GLU A 32 5.33 14.11 6.92
C GLU A 32 4.02 13.29 6.82
N HIS A 33 4.01 12.08 7.36
CA HIS A 33 2.86 11.20 7.29
C HIS A 33 1.70 11.72 8.14
N LEU A 34 0.56 12.03 7.49
CA LEU A 34 -0.64 12.59 8.15
C LEU A 34 -1.23 11.65 9.23
N GLY A 35 -0.96 10.34 9.14
CA GLY A 35 -1.35 9.36 10.15
C GLY A 35 -0.38 9.24 11.34
N GLY A 36 0.67 10.06 11.39
CA GLY A 36 1.73 10.01 12.40
C GLY A 36 2.77 8.91 12.14
N ASP A 37 3.77 8.84 13.00
CA ASP A 37 4.89 7.90 12.91
C ASP A 37 4.58 6.51 13.48
N ILE A 38 3.68 6.42 14.48
CA ILE A 38 3.33 5.17 15.16
C ILE A 38 2.93 4.03 14.19
N PRO A 39 2.07 4.23 13.18
CA PRO A 39 1.74 3.16 12.22
C PRO A 39 2.94 2.69 11.40
N LEU A 40 3.86 3.60 11.07
CA LEU A 40 5.07 3.26 10.34
C LEU A 40 6.02 2.44 11.22
N MET A 41 6.22 2.86 12.48
CA MET A 41 7.10 2.17 13.44
C MET A 41 6.62 0.76 13.80
N ASN A 42 5.31 0.57 13.97
CA ASN A 42 4.74 -0.74 14.32
C ASN A 42 4.77 -1.74 13.16
N LEU A 43 4.89 -1.26 11.92
CA LEU A 43 4.83 -2.08 10.71
C LEU A 43 6.16 -2.15 9.95
N VAL A 44 7.26 -1.68 10.55
CA VAL A 44 8.60 -1.77 9.95
C VAL A 44 8.95 -3.23 9.62
N GLY A 45 9.51 -3.44 8.43
CA GLY A 45 9.95 -4.74 7.96
C GLY A 45 8.83 -5.70 7.54
N GLN A 46 7.57 -5.25 7.52
CA GLN A 46 6.41 -6.08 7.13
C GLN A 46 5.87 -5.65 5.77
N ASP A 47 5.17 -6.57 5.06
CA ASP A 47 4.33 -6.20 3.92
C ASP A 47 3.10 -5.45 4.41
N ILE A 48 3.05 -4.15 4.18
CA ILE A 48 1.96 -3.28 4.66
C ILE A 48 0.89 -3.01 3.62
N THR A 49 0.88 -3.75 2.51
CA THR A 49 -0.04 -3.52 1.39
C THR A 49 -1.50 -3.51 1.82
N ASP A 50 -1.89 -4.50 2.64
CA ASP A 50 -3.29 -4.65 3.07
C ASP A 50 -3.70 -3.48 3.98
N ALA A 51 -2.83 -3.12 4.93
CA ALA A 51 -3.06 -1.99 5.83
C ALA A 51 -3.18 -0.68 5.04
N PHE A 52 -2.32 -0.43 4.07
CA PHE A 52 -2.42 0.81 3.30
C PHE A 52 -3.68 0.84 2.44
N LEU A 53 -4.04 -0.25 1.76
CA LEU A 53 -5.30 -0.32 0.99
C LEU A 53 -6.53 -0.04 1.87
N ALA A 54 -6.51 -0.48 3.13
CA ALA A 54 -7.61 -0.25 4.06
C ALA A 54 -7.75 1.22 4.49
N TYR A 55 -6.63 1.93 4.65
CA TYR A 55 -6.61 3.27 5.24
C TYR A 55 -6.41 4.42 4.24
N HIS A 56 -5.96 4.14 3.02
CA HIS A 56 -5.56 5.16 2.06
C HIS A 56 -6.33 5.04 0.74
N PRO A 57 -6.72 6.18 0.14
CA PRO A 57 -7.26 6.17 -1.21
C PRO A 57 -6.15 5.80 -2.21
N GLY A 58 -6.56 5.26 -3.37
CA GLY A 58 -5.63 4.93 -4.47
C GLY A 58 -4.79 6.13 -4.97
N THR A 59 -5.21 7.36 -4.70
CA THR A 59 -4.44 8.57 -5.04
C THR A 59 -3.23 8.81 -4.14
N ALA A 60 -3.11 8.13 -3.00
CA ALA A 60 -1.99 8.27 -2.07
C ALA A 60 -0.72 7.54 -2.53
N TRP A 61 -0.84 6.56 -3.42
CA TRP A 61 0.29 5.77 -3.95
C TRP A 61 1.41 6.63 -4.54
N LYS A 62 1.05 7.72 -5.24
CA LYS A 62 2.02 8.66 -5.84
C LYS A 62 3.00 9.30 -4.84
N TYR A 63 2.68 9.30 -3.55
CA TYR A 63 3.57 9.84 -2.52
C TYR A 63 4.68 8.86 -2.14
N LEU A 64 4.53 7.57 -2.47
CA LEU A 64 5.52 6.54 -2.15
C LEU A 64 6.70 6.53 -3.11
N ASP A 65 6.52 6.95 -4.37
CA ASP A 65 7.54 6.89 -5.42
C ASP A 65 8.89 7.52 -5.00
N ARG A 66 8.85 8.60 -4.21
CA ARG A 66 10.06 9.28 -3.71
C ARG A 66 10.84 8.52 -2.64
N PHE A 67 10.22 7.51 -2.03
CA PHE A 67 10.80 6.68 -0.97
C PHE A 67 11.25 5.32 -1.49
N PHE A 68 11.07 5.05 -2.78
CA PHE A 68 11.50 3.80 -3.39
C PHE A 68 13.03 3.68 -3.30
N THR A 69 13.50 2.55 -2.77
CA THR A 69 14.93 2.33 -2.52
C THR A 69 15.70 1.83 -3.75
N GLY A 70 14.99 1.49 -4.83
CA GLY A 70 15.57 0.81 -6.00
C GLY A 70 15.61 -0.72 -5.85
N TYR A 71 15.33 -1.26 -4.66
CA TYR A 71 15.37 -2.69 -4.39
C TYR A 71 13.99 -3.34 -4.46
N HIS A 72 13.98 -4.57 -4.94
CA HIS A 72 12.82 -5.44 -4.96
C HIS A 72 13.09 -6.65 -4.08
N LEU A 73 12.06 -7.17 -3.42
CA LEU A 73 12.16 -8.44 -2.71
C LEU A 73 11.90 -9.60 -3.67
N GLU A 74 12.84 -10.54 -3.70
CA GLU A 74 12.68 -11.82 -4.39
C GLU A 74 11.98 -12.85 -3.48
N ASP A 75 11.38 -13.87 -4.08
CA ASP A 75 10.74 -15.00 -3.38
C ASP A 75 9.63 -14.64 -2.38
N PHE A 76 9.05 -13.44 -2.50
CA PHE A 76 7.93 -13.05 -1.66
C PHE A 76 6.67 -13.86 -1.98
N HIS A 77 6.01 -14.34 -0.92
CA HIS A 77 4.76 -15.09 -1.03
C HIS A 77 3.60 -14.33 -0.38
N VAL A 78 2.63 -13.93 -1.20
CA VAL A 78 1.36 -13.38 -0.71
C VAL A 78 0.45 -14.54 -0.28
N THR A 79 -0.08 -14.47 0.94
CA THR A 79 -1.08 -15.44 1.42
C THR A 79 -2.33 -15.43 0.53
N GLU A 80 -3.08 -16.53 0.49
CA GLU A 80 -4.35 -16.58 -0.27
C GLU A 80 -5.34 -15.51 0.21
N VAL A 81 -5.44 -15.31 1.52
CA VAL A 81 -6.32 -14.31 2.13
C VAL A 81 -5.97 -12.89 1.67
N SER A 82 -4.69 -12.51 1.73
CA SER A 82 -4.24 -11.18 1.26
C SER A 82 -4.44 -11.01 -0.25
N ARG A 83 -4.23 -12.08 -1.03
CA ARG A 83 -4.47 -12.06 -2.48
C ARG A 83 -5.94 -11.78 -2.80
N ASP A 84 -6.84 -12.49 -2.15
CA ASP A 84 -8.29 -12.33 -2.35
C ASP A 84 -8.77 -10.96 -1.86
N TYR A 85 -8.28 -10.50 -0.70
CA TYR A 85 -8.55 -9.16 -0.18
C TYR A 85 -8.16 -8.07 -1.18
N ARG A 86 -6.91 -8.09 -1.68
CA ARG A 86 -6.40 -7.12 -2.65
C ARG A 86 -7.19 -7.16 -3.96
N ARG A 87 -7.59 -8.35 -4.41
CA ARG A 87 -8.43 -8.51 -5.60
C ARG A 87 -9.79 -7.85 -5.40
N LEU A 88 -10.50 -8.17 -4.33
CA LEU A 88 -11.84 -7.63 -4.03
C LEU A 88 -11.80 -6.12 -3.85
N ALA A 89 -10.81 -5.58 -3.12
CA ALA A 89 -10.64 -4.15 -2.96
C ALA A 89 -10.49 -3.44 -4.32
N ASN A 90 -9.71 -4.01 -5.24
CA ASN A 90 -9.56 -3.47 -6.59
C ASN A 90 -10.85 -3.57 -7.42
N GLU A 91 -11.59 -4.67 -7.33
CA GLU A 91 -12.88 -4.84 -8.02
C GLU A 91 -13.90 -3.82 -7.51
N PHE A 92 -13.99 -3.60 -6.20
CA PHE A 92 -14.88 -2.61 -5.60
C PHE A 92 -14.50 -1.18 -5.95
N ALA A 93 -13.21 -0.86 -6.01
CA ALA A 93 -12.73 0.44 -6.45
C ALA A 93 -13.11 0.71 -7.91
N LYS A 94 -12.95 -0.27 -8.80
CA LYS A 94 -13.36 -0.16 -10.22
C LYS A 94 -14.86 0.05 -10.40
N GLN A 95 -15.67 -0.44 -9.46
CA GLN A 95 -17.12 -0.25 -9.44
C GLN A 95 -17.54 1.09 -8.81
N GLY A 96 -16.59 1.94 -8.39
CA GLY A 96 -16.88 3.23 -7.76
C GLY A 96 -17.49 3.11 -6.36
N LEU A 97 -17.37 1.95 -5.70
CA LEU A 97 -18.02 1.70 -4.39
C LEU A 97 -17.40 2.51 -3.24
N PHE A 98 -16.20 3.04 -3.42
CA PHE A 98 -15.52 3.91 -2.46
C PHE A 98 -15.64 5.41 -2.78
N GLU A 99 -16.32 5.77 -3.87
CA GLU A 99 -16.53 7.17 -4.22
C GLU A 99 -17.61 7.79 -3.33
N LYS A 100 -17.35 9.01 -2.84
CA LYS A 100 -18.36 9.77 -2.09
C LYS A 100 -19.51 10.13 -3.03
N LYS A 101 -20.64 9.43 -2.91
CA LYS A 101 -21.91 9.92 -3.43
C LYS A 101 -22.28 11.17 -2.61
N GLN A 102 -22.47 12.31 -3.27
CA GLN A 102 -22.93 13.51 -2.58
C GLN A 102 -24.22 13.18 -1.81
N HIS A 103 -24.20 13.37 -0.49
CA HIS A 103 -25.42 13.30 0.31
C HIS A 103 -26.14 14.64 0.10
N VAL A 104 -27.10 14.66 -0.83
CA VAL A 104 -27.97 15.83 -1.03
C VAL A 104 -29.05 15.73 0.05
N THR A 105 -28.88 16.46 1.15
CA THR A 105 -29.99 16.75 2.05
C THR A 105 -30.83 17.84 1.39
N SER A 106 -31.95 17.42 0.79
CA SER A 106 -33.03 18.31 0.36
C SER A 106 -33.74 18.95 1.54
#